data_AF-A0A821CNN7-F1
#
_entry.id   AF-A0A821CNN7-F1
#
_cell.length_a   1.000
_cell.length_b   1.000
_cell.length_c   1.000
_cell.angle_alpha   90.00
_cell.angle_beta   90.00
_cell.angle_gamma   90.00
#
_symmetry.space_group_name_H-M   'P 1'
#
loop_
_entity.id
_entity.type
_entity.pdbx_description
1 polymer ?
#
loop_
_entity_poly.entity_id
_entity_poly.type
_entity_poly.pdbx_seq_one_letter_code
_entity_poly.pdbx_strand_id
1 'polypeptide(L)'
;MHLPFIVLFVSIGLFAPTYSSCIIKANPSLNIRSAASTTASIVGSFLQGTTVSCLEQKNGFCRVGTNQWASAEYINCATATSNGFDQKAPAADYTRKTWRGVTLNQRTIEMIQRAEIYMAQMGKSGFQFSFSQGSYSSSVTASAGTHDGGGAIDIRTSVVNNDKKTVDTMIVALRKAGFAAWSRGRVADSFQDSKHIHAIAIGDVQASTGAKNQVASFKRGRNGLKGDGVDPDAYLGRATPKWAQ
;
A
#
# COMPACT_ATOMS: atom_id res chain seq x y z
N MET A 1 62.62 -19.32 17.43
CA MET A 1 61.17 -19.34 17.74
C MET A 1 60.42 -18.58 16.65
N HIS A 2 59.83 -19.29 15.69
CA HIS A 2 58.92 -18.71 14.69
C HIS A 2 57.49 -19.03 15.13
N LEU A 3 56.70 -18.00 15.42
CA LEU A 3 55.26 -18.13 15.65
C LEU A 3 54.54 -18.23 14.29
N PRO A 4 53.63 -19.18 14.08
CA PRO A 4 52.84 -19.24 12.86
C PRO A 4 51.74 -18.18 12.91
N PHE A 5 51.63 -17.38 11.86
CA PHE A 5 50.49 -16.51 11.61
C PHE A 5 49.28 -17.39 11.26
N ILE A 6 48.32 -17.50 12.18
CA ILE A 6 47.01 -18.08 11.90
C ILE A 6 46.19 -17.00 11.18
N VAL A 7 45.99 -17.17 9.89
CA VAL A 7 45.02 -16.39 9.12
C VAL A 7 43.64 -16.95 9.44
N LEU A 8 42.95 -16.30 10.38
CA LEU A 8 41.56 -16.57 10.70
C LEU A 8 40.69 -16.07 9.54
N PHE A 9 40.20 -16.97 8.70
CA PHE A 9 39.14 -16.65 7.75
C PHE A 9 37.84 -16.38 8.51
N VAL A 10 37.58 -15.10 8.83
CA VAL A 10 36.24 -14.66 9.18
C VAL A 10 35.41 -14.77 7.91
N SER A 11 34.61 -15.82 7.82
CA SER A 11 33.57 -15.92 6.80
C SER A 11 32.54 -14.83 7.10
N ILE A 12 32.74 -13.65 6.50
CA ILE A 12 31.72 -12.62 6.45
C ILE A 12 30.62 -13.22 5.59
N GLY A 13 29.63 -13.83 6.24
CA GLY A 13 28.38 -14.17 5.59
C GLY A 13 27.84 -12.89 4.96
N LEU A 14 27.94 -12.81 3.64
CA LEU A 14 27.19 -11.85 2.85
C LEU A 14 25.72 -12.15 3.12
N PHE A 15 25.13 -11.46 4.11
CA PHE A 15 23.69 -11.35 4.21
C PHE A 15 23.25 -10.66 2.92
N ALA A 16 22.82 -11.45 1.94
CA ALA A 16 22.14 -10.92 0.78
C ALA A 16 21.01 -10.03 1.30
N PRO A 17 20.89 -8.78 0.80
CA PRO A 17 19.86 -7.88 1.30
C PRO A 17 18.50 -8.54 1.11
N THR A 18 17.82 -8.84 2.21
CA THR A 18 16.42 -9.25 2.17
C THR A 18 15.62 -8.02 1.73
N TYR A 19 15.11 -8.02 0.50
CA TYR A 19 14.18 -6.97 0.11
C TYR A 19 12.89 -7.20 0.88
N SER A 20 12.65 -6.33 1.85
CA SER A 20 11.70 -6.57 2.93
C SER A 20 10.24 -6.49 2.49
N SER A 21 9.97 -5.90 1.31
CA SER A 21 8.64 -5.88 0.69
C SER A 21 8.73 -5.47 -0.78
N CYS A 22 8.21 -6.31 -1.66
CA CYS A 22 8.16 -6.10 -3.11
C CYS A 22 6.74 -6.29 -3.63
N ILE A 23 6.38 -5.61 -4.71
CA ILE A 23 5.06 -5.69 -5.35
C ILE A 23 5.19 -6.33 -6.72
N ILE A 24 4.31 -7.28 -7.04
CA ILE A 24 4.17 -7.83 -8.38
C ILE A 24 3.53 -6.77 -9.30
N LYS A 25 4.25 -6.34 -10.35
CA LYS A 25 3.70 -5.40 -11.35
C LYS A 25 3.18 -6.07 -12.62
N ALA A 26 3.45 -7.36 -12.82
CA ALA A 26 2.92 -8.13 -13.96
C ALA A 26 1.39 -8.09 -14.01
N ASN A 27 0.81 -7.95 -15.20
CA ASN A 27 -0.63 -7.96 -15.44
C ASN A 27 -0.96 -9.07 -16.46
N PRO A 28 -1.88 -10.00 -16.17
CA PRO A 28 -2.67 -10.12 -14.94
C PRO A 28 -1.93 -10.80 -13.78
N SER A 29 -0.89 -11.58 -14.07
CA SER A 29 -0.18 -12.38 -13.08
C SER A 29 1.28 -12.61 -13.46
N LEU A 30 2.10 -12.96 -12.47
CA LEU A 30 3.49 -13.37 -12.62
C LEU A 30 3.64 -14.86 -12.27
N ASN A 31 4.25 -15.63 -13.17
CA ASN A 31 4.53 -17.04 -12.93
C ASN A 31 5.59 -17.22 -11.83
N ILE A 32 5.32 -18.18 -10.96
CA ILE A 32 6.26 -18.68 -9.95
C ILE A 32 6.82 -19.99 -10.50
N ARG A 33 8.14 -20.10 -10.53
CA ARG A 33 8.89 -21.22 -11.09
C ARG A 33 9.66 -21.97 -10.01
N SER A 34 9.91 -23.25 -10.24
CA SER A 34 10.66 -24.13 -9.34
C SER A 34 12.14 -23.77 -9.19
N ALA A 35 12.70 -23.05 -10.15
CA ALA A 35 14.09 -22.56 -10.14
C ALA A 35 14.22 -21.20 -10.83
N ALA A 36 15.36 -20.53 -10.63
CA ALA A 36 15.74 -19.26 -11.23
C ALA A 36 16.06 -19.38 -12.75
N SER A 37 15.06 -19.80 -13.54
CA SER A 37 15.17 -20.01 -14.99
C SER A 37 13.81 -19.86 -15.68
N THR A 38 13.81 -19.33 -16.90
CA THR A 38 12.61 -19.25 -17.76
C THR A 38 12.14 -20.63 -18.27
N THR A 39 13.00 -21.65 -18.20
CA THR A 39 12.69 -23.03 -18.60
C THR A 39 12.26 -23.92 -17.45
N ALA A 40 12.35 -23.46 -16.20
CA ALA A 40 11.92 -24.21 -15.04
C ALA A 40 10.38 -24.35 -14.99
N SER A 41 9.90 -25.46 -14.41
CA SER A 41 8.47 -25.74 -14.27
C SER A 41 7.75 -24.61 -13.51
N ILE A 42 6.56 -24.24 -13.98
CA ILE A 42 5.68 -23.30 -13.29
C ILE A 42 5.01 -24.05 -12.14
N VAL A 43 5.15 -23.52 -10.92
CA VAL A 43 4.60 -24.10 -9.68
C VAL A 43 3.47 -23.27 -9.10
N GLY A 44 3.13 -22.15 -9.74
CA GLY A 44 2.03 -21.27 -9.35
C GLY A 44 2.13 -19.91 -10.02
N SER A 45 1.33 -18.96 -9.54
CA SER A 45 1.35 -17.58 -10.00
C SER A 45 0.92 -16.61 -8.90
N PHE A 46 1.49 -15.40 -8.92
CA PHE A 46 1.00 -14.28 -8.13
C PHE A 46 0.22 -13.30 -9.01
N LEU A 47 -0.89 -12.79 -8.51
CA LEU A 47 -1.66 -11.76 -9.21
C LEU A 47 -0.93 -10.42 -9.16
N GLN A 48 -1.29 -9.51 -10.07
CA GLN A 48 -0.83 -8.13 -10.00
C GLN A 48 -1.13 -7.52 -8.63
N GLY A 49 -0.15 -6.86 -8.04
CA GLY A 49 -0.26 -6.21 -6.73
C GLY A 49 -0.15 -7.16 -5.55
N THR A 50 0.19 -8.44 -5.75
CA THR A 50 0.61 -9.28 -4.62
C THR A 50 1.90 -8.73 -4.03
N THR A 51 1.95 -8.66 -2.71
CA THR A 51 3.17 -8.31 -1.97
C THR A 51 3.96 -9.57 -1.67
N VAL A 52 5.25 -9.58 -2.01
CA VAL A 52 6.17 -10.70 -1.79
C VAL A 52 7.46 -10.17 -1.16
N SER A 53 8.22 -11.05 -0.52
CA SER A 53 9.60 -10.73 -0.15
C SER A 53 10.55 -11.24 -1.21
N CYS A 54 11.61 -10.49 -1.50
CA CYS A 54 12.72 -11.03 -2.28
C CYS A 54 13.81 -11.50 -1.35
N LEU A 55 13.84 -12.82 -1.14
CA LEU A 55 14.79 -13.47 -0.23
C LEU A 55 16.19 -13.56 -0.83
N GLU A 56 16.28 -13.62 -2.16
CA GLU A 56 17.53 -13.80 -2.91
C GLU A 56 17.29 -13.41 -4.37
N GLN A 57 18.30 -12.87 -5.05
CA GLN A 57 18.28 -12.69 -6.50
C GLN A 57 19.31 -13.59 -7.19
N LYS A 58 18.88 -14.28 -8.26
CA LYS A 58 19.72 -15.17 -9.06
C LYS A 58 19.21 -15.20 -10.50
N ASN A 59 20.09 -15.06 -11.49
CA ASN A 59 19.76 -15.15 -12.93
C ASN A 59 18.57 -14.26 -13.38
N GLY A 60 18.41 -13.07 -12.79
CA GLY A 60 17.26 -12.20 -13.08
C GLY A 60 15.93 -12.64 -12.44
N PHE A 61 15.96 -13.66 -11.56
CA PHE A 61 14.84 -14.09 -10.74
C PHE A 61 15.03 -13.68 -9.29
N CYS A 62 13.91 -13.49 -8.62
CA CYS A 62 13.79 -13.26 -7.21
C CYS A 62 13.21 -14.51 -6.53
N ARG A 63 13.84 -14.99 -5.45
CA ARG A 63 13.31 -16.08 -4.63
C ARG A 63 12.25 -15.52 -3.70
N VAL A 64 11.01 -15.95 -3.92
CA VAL A 64 9.79 -15.47 -3.23
C VAL A 64 9.27 -16.49 -2.21
N GLY A 65 9.95 -17.63 -2.07
CA GLY A 65 9.64 -18.71 -1.12
C GLY A 65 10.62 -19.88 -1.26
N THR A 66 10.34 -21.01 -0.61
CA THR A 66 11.14 -22.23 -0.75
C THR A 66 10.95 -22.81 -2.16
N ASN A 67 12.03 -22.85 -2.95
CA ASN A 67 12.01 -23.29 -4.36
C ASN A 67 10.95 -22.58 -5.22
N GLN A 68 10.67 -21.31 -4.90
CA GLN A 68 9.72 -20.47 -5.62
C GLN A 68 10.44 -19.23 -6.12
N TRP A 69 10.51 -19.09 -7.43
CA TRP A 69 11.26 -18.04 -8.13
C TRP A 69 10.35 -17.29 -9.09
N ALA A 70 10.39 -15.97 -9.04
CA ALA A 70 9.62 -15.11 -9.92
C ALA A 70 10.55 -14.12 -10.63
N SER A 71 10.29 -13.78 -11.89
CA SER A 71 11.18 -12.88 -12.64
C SER A 71 11.25 -11.51 -11.96
N ALA A 72 12.46 -11.08 -11.60
CA ALA A 72 12.71 -9.82 -10.89
C ALA A 72 12.33 -8.61 -11.76
N GLU A 73 12.33 -8.75 -13.08
CA GLU A 73 11.86 -7.74 -14.02
C GLU A 73 10.42 -7.31 -13.73
N TYR A 74 9.58 -8.22 -13.21
CA TYR A 74 8.16 -8.00 -12.94
C TYR A 74 7.86 -7.75 -11.46
N ILE A 75 8.89 -7.50 -10.67
CA ILE A 75 8.79 -7.26 -9.24
C ILE A 75 9.39 -5.88 -8.97
N ASN A 76 8.59 -5.00 -8.36
CA ASN A 76 9.11 -3.75 -7.84
C ASN A 76 9.44 -3.95 -6.36
N CYS A 77 10.69 -4.23 -6.06
CA CYS A 77 11.18 -4.27 -4.69
C CYS A 77 11.53 -2.86 -4.25
N ALA A 78 10.93 -2.41 -3.14
CA ALA A 78 11.47 -1.25 -2.45
C ALA A 78 12.85 -1.66 -1.91
N THR A 79 13.93 -1.20 -2.55
CA THR A 79 15.27 -1.18 -1.94
C THR A 79 15.11 -0.51 -0.60
N ALA A 80 15.48 -1.19 0.49
CA ALA A 80 15.30 -0.75 1.87
C ALA A 80 15.49 0.77 2.06
N THR A 81 14.42 1.54 1.89
CA THR A 81 14.09 2.83 2.49
C THR A 81 12.75 3.27 1.89
N SER A 82 11.72 3.33 2.73
CA SER A 82 10.49 4.08 2.49
C SER A 82 10.74 5.55 2.09
N ASN A 83 11.98 6.05 2.24
CA ASN A 83 12.44 7.35 1.80
C ASN A 83 12.17 7.62 0.31
N GLY A 84 12.19 6.60 -0.56
CA GLY A 84 11.88 6.79 -1.99
C GLY A 84 10.43 7.24 -2.22
N PHE A 85 9.48 6.64 -1.50
CA PHE A 85 8.06 7.03 -1.57
C PHE A 85 7.78 8.36 -0.87
N ASP A 86 8.61 8.75 0.10
CA ASP A 86 8.51 10.06 0.76
C ASP A 86 8.85 11.21 -0.20
N GLN A 87 9.86 11.02 -1.06
CA GLN A 87 10.31 12.09 -1.98
C GLN A 87 9.56 12.12 -3.31
N LYS A 88 9.08 10.98 -3.83
CA LYS A 88 8.53 10.90 -5.19
C LYS A 88 7.04 10.54 -5.22
N ALA A 89 6.26 11.44 -5.79
CA ALA A 89 4.85 11.17 -6.10
C ALA A 89 4.71 9.97 -7.06
N PRO A 90 3.60 9.19 -6.96
CA PRO A 90 3.26 8.21 -7.97
C PRO A 90 3.15 8.87 -9.35
N ALA A 91 3.37 8.10 -10.41
CA ALA A 91 3.23 8.63 -11.76
C ALA A 91 1.83 9.20 -12.00
N ALA A 92 1.71 10.22 -12.84
CA ALA A 92 0.43 10.80 -13.26
C ALA A 92 -0.32 9.88 -14.25
N ASP A 93 -0.47 8.60 -13.89
CA ASP A 93 -1.21 7.60 -14.66
C ASP A 93 -2.65 7.51 -14.15
N TYR A 94 -3.55 8.08 -14.94
CA TYR A 94 -4.96 8.21 -14.64
C TYR A 94 -5.83 7.16 -15.34
N THR A 95 -5.19 6.11 -15.89
CA THR A 95 -5.89 4.99 -16.54
C THR A 95 -6.83 4.30 -15.54
N ARG A 96 -8.13 4.26 -15.83
CA ARG A 96 -9.12 3.60 -14.98
C ARG A 96 -9.08 2.09 -15.17
N LYS A 97 -9.14 1.34 -14.07
CA LYS A 97 -9.12 -0.12 -14.03
C LYS A 97 -10.11 -0.61 -12.99
N THR A 98 -10.75 -1.73 -13.28
CA THR A 98 -11.37 -2.55 -12.23
C THR A 98 -10.26 -3.30 -11.52
N TRP A 99 -10.05 -3.01 -10.24
CA TRP A 99 -9.01 -3.62 -9.43
C TRP A 99 -9.57 -3.99 -8.07
N ARG A 100 -9.45 -5.28 -7.69
CA ARG A 100 -10.00 -5.86 -6.46
C ARG A 100 -11.48 -5.51 -6.20
N GLY A 101 -12.28 -5.61 -7.26
CA GLY A 101 -13.74 -5.45 -7.19
C GLY A 101 -14.26 -4.02 -7.24
N VAL A 102 -13.39 -3.01 -7.39
CA VAL A 102 -13.80 -1.60 -7.51
C VAL A 102 -13.09 -0.89 -8.66
N THR A 103 -13.64 0.22 -9.15
CA THR A 103 -12.99 1.06 -10.16
C THR A 103 -12.03 2.05 -9.48
N LEU A 104 -10.79 2.11 -9.96
CA LEU A 104 -9.75 3.04 -9.51
C LEU A 104 -8.93 3.53 -10.71
N ASN A 105 -8.21 4.64 -10.57
CA ASN A 105 -7.13 4.96 -11.51
C ASN A 105 -5.81 4.31 -11.07
N GLN A 106 -4.89 4.13 -12.02
CA GLN A 106 -3.60 3.46 -11.77
C GLN A 106 -2.77 4.16 -10.70
N ARG A 107 -2.78 5.50 -10.65
CA ARG A 107 -2.14 6.29 -9.60
C ARG A 107 -2.62 5.90 -8.20
N THR A 108 -3.93 5.79 -8.00
CA THR A 108 -4.54 5.38 -6.72
C THR A 108 -4.17 3.95 -6.36
N ILE A 109 -4.15 3.04 -7.34
CA ILE A 109 -3.69 1.66 -7.15
C ILE A 109 -2.24 1.63 -6.66
N GLU A 110 -1.35 2.41 -7.26
CA GLU A 110 0.05 2.48 -6.83
C GLU A 110 0.16 2.98 -5.38
N MET A 111 -0.62 3.99 -5.00
CA MET A 111 -0.63 4.48 -3.61
C MET A 111 -1.14 3.44 -2.62
N ILE A 112 -2.18 2.69 -2.97
CA ILE A 112 -2.66 1.57 -2.13
C ILE A 112 -1.54 0.54 -1.95
N GLN A 113 -0.86 0.16 -3.03
CA GLN A 113 0.23 -0.81 -2.95
C GLN A 113 1.40 -0.28 -2.11
N ARG A 114 1.69 1.03 -2.14
CA ARG A 114 2.64 1.67 -1.20
C ARG A 114 2.17 1.53 0.25
N ALA A 115 0.86 1.69 0.52
CA ALA A 115 0.31 1.47 1.85
C ALA A 115 0.48 0.00 2.30
N GLU A 116 0.33 -0.97 1.40
CA GLU A 116 0.57 -2.40 1.70
C GLU A 116 2.04 -2.69 2.06
N ILE A 117 2.98 -1.99 1.42
CA ILE A 117 4.39 -2.03 1.84
C ILE A 117 4.55 -1.47 3.27
N TYR A 118 3.93 -0.35 3.59
CA TYR A 118 3.99 0.19 4.95
C TYR A 118 3.34 -0.74 5.98
N MET A 119 2.24 -1.41 5.62
CA MET A 119 1.64 -2.45 6.45
C MET A 119 2.63 -3.58 6.73
N ALA A 120 3.32 -4.07 5.70
CA ALA A 120 4.36 -5.10 5.86
C ALA A 120 5.49 -4.65 6.80
N GLN A 121 5.98 -3.42 6.64
CA GLN A 121 7.01 -2.82 7.52
C GLN A 121 6.55 -2.69 8.98
N MET A 122 5.25 -2.57 9.21
CA MET A 122 4.64 -2.51 10.55
C MET A 122 4.22 -3.91 11.06
N GLY A 123 4.79 -4.98 10.49
CA GLY A 123 4.57 -6.35 10.95
C GLY A 123 3.32 -7.03 10.38
N LYS A 124 2.69 -6.45 9.35
CA LYS A 124 1.53 -7.02 8.65
C LYS A 124 1.91 -7.47 7.24
N SER A 125 2.91 -8.35 7.14
CA SER A 125 3.38 -8.87 5.85
C SER A 125 2.25 -9.57 5.08
N GLY A 126 2.21 -9.38 3.76
CA GLY A 126 1.17 -9.94 2.90
C GLY A 126 -0.23 -9.31 3.05
N PHE A 127 -0.38 -8.27 3.89
CA PHE A 127 -1.67 -7.60 4.07
C PHE A 127 -2.13 -6.95 2.76
N GLN A 128 -3.41 -7.14 2.45
CA GLN A 128 -4.07 -6.54 1.30
C GLN A 128 -5.31 -5.77 1.73
N PHE A 129 -5.45 -4.53 1.28
CA PHE A 129 -6.65 -3.74 1.50
C PHE A 129 -7.82 -4.29 0.66
N SER A 130 -9.02 -4.28 1.25
CA SER A 130 -10.29 -4.65 0.62
C SER A 130 -11.24 -3.44 0.58
N PHE A 131 -11.94 -3.23 -0.54
CA PHE A 131 -12.66 -1.98 -0.81
C PHE A 131 -14.18 -2.16 -0.85
N SER A 132 -14.90 -1.45 0.00
CA SER A 132 -16.37 -1.37 -0.06
C SER A 132 -16.85 -0.47 -1.19
N GLN A 133 -16.09 0.57 -1.54
CA GLN A 133 -16.39 1.49 -2.62
C GLN A 133 -15.10 2.03 -3.26
N GLY A 134 -15.13 2.22 -4.58
CA GLY A 134 -14.02 2.79 -5.33
C GLY A 134 -14.24 4.24 -5.77
N SER A 135 -13.31 4.70 -6.58
CA SER A 135 -13.40 5.97 -7.30
C SER A 135 -14.42 5.85 -8.45
N TYR A 136 -14.84 7.00 -9.00
CA TYR A 136 -15.81 7.08 -10.10
C TYR A 136 -17.10 6.29 -9.85
N SER A 137 -17.58 6.33 -8.61
CA SER A 137 -18.82 5.67 -8.22
C SER A 137 -19.80 6.68 -7.64
N SER A 138 -21.02 6.66 -8.13
CA SER A 138 -22.09 7.60 -7.76
C SER A 138 -22.98 7.06 -6.64
N SER A 139 -22.40 6.33 -5.69
CA SER A 139 -23.16 5.66 -4.64
C SER A 139 -23.36 6.60 -3.44
N VAL A 140 -24.63 6.98 -3.24
CA VAL A 140 -25.31 7.54 -2.05
C VAL A 140 -25.01 9.00 -1.62
N THR A 141 -26.10 9.70 -1.27
CA THR A 141 -26.15 11.07 -0.71
C THR A 141 -25.22 11.30 0.48
N ALA A 142 -24.88 10.25 1.23
CA ALA A 142 -24.04 10.32 2.43
C ALA A 142 -22.57 10.72 2.16
N SER A 143 -22.06 10.51 0.93
CA SER A 143 -20.65 10.79 0.61
C SER A 143 -20.41 12.16 -0.04
N ALA A 144 -21.47 12.96 -0.26
CA ALA A 144 -21.40 14.31 -0.85
C ALA A 144 -20.60 14.38 -2.18
N GLY A 145 -20.67 13.34 -3.01
CA GLY A 145 -19.98 13.27 -4.31
C GLY A 145 -18.46 13.11 -4.23
N THR A 146 -17.88 12.78 -3.08
CA THR A 146 -16.43 12.57 -2.94
C THR A 146 -15.92 11.45 -3.87
N HIS A 147 -16.73 10.43 -4.14
CA HIS A 147 -16.40 9.31 -5.02
C HIS A 147 -16.68 9.55 -6.51
N ASP A 148 -17.22 10.71 -6.92
CA ASP A 148 -17.56 10.99 -8.32
C ASP A 148 -16.31 11.06 -9.23
N GLY A 149 -15.14 11.30 -8.61
CA GLY A 149 -13.85 11.41 -9.28
C GLY A 149 -12.85 10.32 -8.87
N GLY A 150 -11.59 10.53 -9.24
CA GLY A 150 -10.45 9.70 -8.88
C GLY A 150 -10.03 9.83 -7.41
N GLY A 151 -9.22 8.90 -6.93
CA GLY A 151 -8.52 9.02 -5.66
C GLY A 151 -9.31 8.65 -4.40
N ALA A 152 -10.64 8.73 -4.41
CA ALA A 152 -11.47 8.35 -3.26
C ALA A 152 -11.69 6.82 -3.20
N ILE A 153 -11.55 6.25 -2.00
CA ILE A 153 -11.78 4.84 -1.70
C ILE A 153 -12.39 4.65 -0.30
N ASP A 154 -13.30 3.69 -0.19
CA ASP A 154 -13.75 3.17 1.10
C ASP A 154 -13.22 1.77 1.31
N ILE A 155 -12.63 1.54 2.47
CA ILE A 155 -11.91 0.33 2.81
C ILE A 155 -12.64 -0.41 3.93
N ARG A 156 -12.90 -1.70 3.70
CA ARG A 156 -13.54 -2.56 4.71
C ARG A 156 -12.60 -2.76 5.90
N THR A 157 -13.11 -2.49 7.10
CA THR A 157 -12.44 -2.84 8.37
C THR A 157 -12.92 -4.17 8.92
N SER A 158 -14.02 -4.73 8.39
CA SER A 158 -14.54 -6.04 8.78
C SER A 158 -13.59 -7.20 8.47
N VAL A 159 -12.73 -7.06 7.45
CA VAL A 159 -11.71 -8.08 7.11
C VAL A 159 -10.65 -8.26 8.20
N VAL A 160 -10.53 -7.30 9.12
CA VAL A 160 -9.70 -7.39 10.33
C VAL A 160 -10.55 -7.43 11.59
N ASN A 161 -11.82 -7.88 11.48
CA ASN A 161 -12.79 -7.92 12.58
C ASN A 161 -13.00 -6.57 13.28
N ASN A 162 -12.77 -5.45 12.57
CA ASN A 162 -12.75 -4.10 13.14
C ASN A 162 -11.75 -3.93 14.30
N ASP A 163 -10.70 -4.75 14.37
CA ASP A 163 -9.67 -4.66 15.41
C ASP A 163 -9.04 -3.27 15.43
N LYS A 164 -9.19 -2.57 16.56
CA LYS A 164 -8.77 -1.16 16.71
C LYS A 164 -7.30 -0.96 16.34
N LYS A 165 -6.41 -1.82 16.83
CA LYS A 165 -4.96 -1.67 16.63
C LYS A 165 -4.56 -1.87 15.18
N THR A 166 -5.19 -2.84 14.50
CA THR A 166 -4.95 -3.10 13.08
C THR A 166 -5.52 -1.98 12.22
N VAL A 167 -6.71 -1.45 12.53
CA VAL A 167 -7.27 -0.27 11.84
C VAL A 167 -6.40 0.97 12.04
N ASP A 168 -5.85 1.20 13.24
CA ASP A 168 -4.88 2.29 13.49
C ASP A 168 -3.64 2.13 12.59
N THR A 169 -3.13 0.91 12.44
CA THR A 169 -2.00 0.59 11.57
C THR A 169 -2.33 0.84 10.09
N MET A 170 -3.55 0.47 9.65
CA MET A 170 -4.06 0.73 8.31
C MET A 170 -4.10 2.23 8.00
N ILE A 171 -4.60 3.06 8.93
CA ILE A 171 -4.65 4.52 8.76
C ILE A 171 -3.24 5.09 8.64
N VAL A 172 -2.31 4.68 9.51
CA VAL A 172 -0.91 5.14 9.45
C VAL A 172 -0.28 4.76 8.11
N ALA A 173 -0.50 3.54 7.61
CA ALA A 173 0.02 3.09 6.33
C ALA A 173 -0.53 3.93 5.15
N LEU A 174 -1.83 4.20 5.15
CA LEU A 174 -2.49 5.02 4.12
C LEU A 174 -1.96 6.46 4.14
N ARG A 175 -1.86 7.08 5.32
CA ARG A 175 -1.30 8.43 5.47
C ARG A 175 0.14 8.51 4.97
N LYS A 176 0.99 7.55 5.36
CA LYS A 176 2.36 7.42 4.85
C LYS A 176 2.45 7.18 3.34
N ALA A 177 1.42 6.58 2.73
CA ALA A 177 1.36 6.40 1.28
C ALA A 177 0.84 7.63 0.51
N GLY A 178 0.40 8.68 1.23
CA GLY A 178 -0.10 9.93 0.65
C GLY A 178 -1.62 10.05 0.59
N PHE A 179 -2.37 9.27 1.37
CA PHE A 179 -3.80 9.46 1.52
C PHE A 179 -4.14 10.43 2.67
N ALA A 180 -5.14 11.29 2.43
CA ALA A 180 -5.95 11.82 3.52
C ALA A 180 -6.90 10.71 3.96
N ALA A 181 -6.71 10.15 5.17
CA ALA A 181 -7.43 8.95 5.60
C ALA A 181 -7.98 9.08 7.03
N TRP A 182 -9.21 8.58 7.23
CA TRP A 182 -9.94 8.58 8.50
C TRP A 182 -10.70 7.27 8.68
N SER A 183 -10.79 6.81 9.92
CA SER A 183 -11.83 5.86 10.30
C SER A 183 -13.21 6.53 10.33
N ARG A 184 -14.23 5.75 10.03
CA ARG A 184 -15.65 6.09 10.12
C ARG A 184 -16.33 5.07 11.04
N GLY A 185 -17.29 5.51 11.86
CA GLY A 185 -18.06 4.67 12.77
C GLY A 185 -17.31 4.19 14.02
N ARG A 186 -16.09 4.68 14.27
CA ARG A 186 -15.30 4.41 15.48
C ARG A 186 -15.53 5.43 16.59
N VAL A 187 -16.07 6.59 16.25
CA VAL A 187 -16.56 7.62 17.16
C VAL A 187 -18.04 7.88 16.84
N ALA A 188 -18.72 8.67 17.66
CA ALA A 188 -20.07 9.13 17.33
C ALA A 188 -20.03 9.97 16.05
N ASP A 189 -20.44 9.36 14.93
CA ASP A 189 -20.53 9.98 13.60
C ASP A 189 -21.69 9.35 12.81
N SER A 190 -21.89 9.76 11.55
CA SER A 190 -22.98 9.25 10.71
C SER A 190 -22.78 7.81 10.21
N PHE A 191 -21.74 7.10 10.66
CA PHE A 191 -21.31 5.79 10.12
C PHE A 191 -21.21 4.70 11.20
N GLN A 192 -21.88 4.87 12.34
CA GLN A 192 -21.86 3.93 13.47
C GLN A 192 -22.18 2.48 13.06
N ASP A 193 -23.11 2.30 12.11
CA ASP A 193 -23.52 0.98 11.58
C ASP A 193 -22.74 0.53 10.34
N SER A 194 -21.83 1.35 9.84
CA SER A 194 -21.08 1.10 8.61
C SER A 194 -19.60 1.43 8.80
N LYS A 195 -18.92 0.74 9.71
CA LYS A 195 -17.50 0.96 9.99
C LYS A 195 -16.63 0.68 8.77
N HIS A 196 -15.84 1.66 8.38
CA HIS A 196 -14.88 1.60 7.28
C HIS A 196 -13.77 2.64 7.49
N ILE A 197 -12.74 2.60 6.64
CA ILE A 197 -11.82 3.72 6.47
C ILE A 197 -12.20 4.44 5.18
N HIS A 198 -12.40 5.75 5.26
CA HIS A 198 -12.53 6.62 4.10
C HIS A 198 -11.16 7.24 3.81
N ALA A 199 -10.69 7.15 2.56
CA ALA A 199 -9.39 7.69 2.17
C ALA A 199 -9.42 8.35 0.79
N ILE A 200 -8.67 9.44 0.65
CA ILE A 200 -8.56 10.22 -0.59
C ILE A 200 -7.09 10.39 -0.95
N ALA A 201 -6.73 9.97 -2.16
CA ALA A 201 -5.38 10.10 -2.71
C ALA A 201 -5.02 11.58 -2.88
N ILE A 202 -4.07 12.09 -2.08
CA ILE A 202 -3.64 13.48 -2.18
C ILE A 202 -2.94 13.70 -3.53
N GLY A 203 -3.26 14.83 -4.18
CA GLY A 203 -2.70 15.21 -5.47
C GLY A 203 -3.29 14.48 -6.67
N ASP A 204 -4.35 13.69 -6.50
CA ASP A 204 -5.09 13.13 -7.63
C ASP A 204 -5.87 14.24 -8.35
N VAL A 205 -5.49 14.54 -9.60
CA VAL A 205 -6.10 15.66 -10.35
C VAL A 205 -7.56 15.37 -10.74
N GLN A 206 -7.91 14.08 -10.87
CA GLN A 206 -9.25 13.62 -11.22
C GLN A 206 -10.16 13.53 -10.00
N ALA A 207 -9.68 13.79 -8.79
CA ALA A 207 -10.51 13.86 -7.59
C ALA A 207 -11.64 14.89 -7.76
N SER A 208 -12.83 14.53 -7.25
CA SER A 208 -13.98 15.41 -7.28
C SER A 208 -13.76 16.64 -6.38
N THR A 209 -14.58 17.67 -6.55
CA THR A 209 -14.52 18.87 -5.71
C THR A 209 -14.73 18.50 -4.23
N GLY A 210 -15.67 17.59 -3.93
CA GLY A 210 -15.89 17.11 -2.56
C GLY A 210 -14.66 16.44 -1.97
N ALA A 211 -14.00 15.55 -2.73
CA ALA A 211 -12.77 14.90 -2.30
C ALA A 211 -11.63 15.91 -2.06
N LYS A 212 -11.45 16.89 -2.95
CA LYS A 212 -10.45 17.95 -2.79
C LYS A 212 -10.71 18.79 -1.52
N ASN A 213 -11.96 19.10 -1.22
CA ASN A 213 -12.34 19.79 0.01
C ASN A 213 -12.01 18.98 1.26
N GLN A 214 -12.27 17.67 1.25
CA GLN A 214 -11.90 16.79 2.36
C GLN A 214 -10.38 16.67 2.54
N VAL A 215 -9.60 16.66 1.46
CA VAL A 215 -8.12 16.76 1.57
C VAL A 215 -7.70 18.06 2.25
N ALA A 216 -8.33 19.20 1.94
CA ALA A 216 -8.05 20.46 2.63
C ALA A 216 -8.41 20.37 4.13
N SER A 217 -9.54 19.73 4.47
CA SER A 217 -9.91 19.43 5.87
C SER A 217 -8.88 18.57 6.58
N PHE A 218 -8.38 17.51 5.93
CA PHE A 218 -7.33 16.64 6.48
C PHE A 218 -6.08 17.44 6.85
N LYS A 219 -5.61 18.32 5.95
CA LYS A 219 -4.44 19.18 6.18
C LYS A 219 -4.62 20.10 7.40
N ARG A 220 -5.85 20.57 7.64
CA ARG A 220 -6.24 21.34 8.85
C ARG A 220 -6.49 20.48 10.10
N GLY A 221 -6.32 19.16 10.02
CA GLY A 221 -6.58 18.24 11.14
C GLY A 221 -8.06 18.00 11.42
N ARG A 222 -8.90 18.11 10.39
CA ARG A 222 -10.36 17.95 10.48
C ARG A 222 -10.82 16.67 9.81
N ASN A 223 -12.06 16.27 10.10
CA ASN A 223 -12.64 15.00 9.69
C ASN A 223 -13.26 15.01 8.27
N GLY A 224 -13.44 16.19 7.66
CA GLY A 224 -13.99 16.33 6.31
C GLY A 224 -15.49 16.02 6.20
N LEU A 225 -16.19 15.82 7.31
CA LEU A 225 -17.64 15.64 7.34
C LEU A 225 -18.36 16.98 7.50
N LYS A 226 -19.69 16.97 7.43
CA LYS A 226 -20.51 18.15 7.74
C LYS A 226 -20.12 18.69 9.14
N GLY A 227 -19.79 19.97 9.22
CA GLY A 227 -19.32 20.63 10.44
C GLY A 227 -17.80 20.60 10.66
N ASP A 228 -17.04 19.87 9.83
CA ASP A 228 -15.57 19.84 9.80
C ASP A 228 -14.92 19.69 11.20
N GLY A 229 -15.46 18.74 11.98
CA GLY A 229 -15.01 18.43 13.33
C GLY A 229 -13.55 17.95 13.36
N VAL A 230 -12.99 17.79 14.56
CA VAL A 230 -11.62 17.28 14.73
C VAL A 230 -11.49 15.89 14.10
N ASP A 231 -10.36 15.63 13.44
CA ASP A 231 -9.98 14.31 12.96
C ASP A 231 -10.06 13.28 14.12
N PRO A 232 -10.94 12.26 14.04
CA PRO A 232 -11.08 11.26 15.11
C PRO A 232 -9.80 10.45 15.33
N ASP A 233 -8.92 10.41 14.33
CA ASP A 233 -7.66 9.68 14.34
C ASP A 233 -6.45 10.63 14.49
N ALA A 234 -6.65 11.83 15.03
CA ALA A 234 -5.58 12.82 15.22
C ALA A 234 -4.41 12.28 16.08
N TYR A 235 -4.70 11.38 17.03
CA TYR A 235 -3.70 10.76 17.90
C TYR A 235 -2.70 9.86 17.14
N LEU A 236 -3.03 9.43 15.91
CA LEU A 236 -2.13 8.67 15.04
C LEU A 236 -1.14 9.56 14.28
N GLY A 237 -1.31 10.88 14.36
CA GLY A 237 -0.57 11.85 13.56
C GLY A 237 -1.00 11.88 12.09
N ARG A 238 -0.63 12.95 11.37
CA ARG A 238 -1.03 13.18 9.97
C ARG A 238 0.16 13.18 9.01
N ALA A 239 1.20 12.43 9.33
CA ALA A 239 2.40 12.36 8.51
C ALA A 239 2.06 11.81 7.11
N THR A 240 2.35 12.62 6.10
CA THR A 240 2.24 12.27 4.68
C THR A 240 3.61 12.46 4.01
N PRO A 241 3.84 11.81 2.85
CA PRO A 241 5.04 12.04 2.06
C PRO A 241 5.29 13.52 1.78
N LYS A 242 6.56 13.95 1.68
CA LYS A 242 6.89 15.36 1.37
C LYS A 242 6.20 15.90 0.12
N TRP A 243 6.02 15.08 -0.92
CA TRP A 243 5.30 15.49 -2.14
C TRP A 243 3.79 15.69 -1.93
N ALA A 244 3.22 15.24 -0.81
CA ALA A 244 1.80 15.28 -0.49
C ALA A 244 1.42 16.31 0.59
N GLN A 245 2.39 17.04 1.14
CA GLN A 245 2.18 18.02 2.21
C GLN A 245 1.40 19.25 1.73
#